data_AF-A0A1S3MG74-F1
#
_entry.id   AF-A0A1S3MG74-F1
#
_cell.length_a   1.000
_cell.length_b   1.000
_cell.length_c   1.000
_cell.angle_alpha   90.00
_cell.angle_beta   90.00
_cell.angle_gamma   90.00
#
_symmetry.space_group_name_H-M   'P 1'
#
loop_
_entity.id
_entity.type
_entity.pdbx_description
1 polymer ?
#
loop_
_entity_poly.entity_id
_entity_poly.type
_entity_poly.pdbx_seq_one_letter_code
_entity_poly.pdbx_strand_id
1 'polypeptide(L)'
;MQTNTSDLAWIPASFKVISRSNGYMSGTVKSEEELGSLLENHKRATYTSFNTWSEHKKDKFKRRLLWQVEDYADDVPVCVEKRAILACQHGKASKRPTAEEQPSEHVYSKKRLYVQRGKKVDCPAKLFIRHVTRYDTFSVKGDASRAKKQEAMKRLKEALTQTSPATSSFIHVKFPIAEAHQNHIVNEASCFKGKMHPQENMGQDRDSRQQEENMGQDRDRENHITAEQCALRVELNKIMDATYLCQDIETLQKTKEAVADIRKSFIGSCPKGNGLPLLSKENQLMRENNQMLRSLPPRVRKGKLKGQFEIYWGGAGGPK
;
A
#
# COMPACT_ATOMS: atom_id res chain seq x y z
N MET A 1 -12.31 21.85 -2.02
CA MET A 1 -11.29 21.03 -1.32
C MET A 1 -10.41 20.40 -2.38
N GLN A 2 -9.19 20.90 -2.55
CA GLN A 2 -8.22 20.31 -3.47
C GLN A 2 -7.64 19.07 -2.79
N THR A 3 -8.00 17.88 -3.27
CA THR A 3 -7.39 16.64 -2.83
C THR A 3 -5.93 16.63 -3.31
N ASN A 4 -4.97 16.51 -2.40
CA ASN A 4 -3.58 16.20 -2.78
C ASN A 4 -3.59 14.91 -3.59
N THR A 5 -3.41 15.04 -4.90
CA THR A 5 -3.50 13.95 -5.88
C THR A 5 -2.40 12.89 -5.72
N SER A 6 -1.39 13.19 -4.89
CA SER A 6 -0.19 12.37 -4.70
C SER A 6 -0.42 11.12 -3.84
N ASP A 7 -1.43 11.11 -2.97
CA ASP A 7 -1.61 10.04 -1.95
C ASP A 7 -2.35 8.81 -2.48
N LEU A 8 -2.81 8.84 -3.74
CA LEU A 8 -3.69 7.81 -4.32
C LEU A 8 -3.14 7.22 -5.63
N ALA A 9 -1.83 7.32 -5.86
CA ALA A 9 -1.17 6.84 -7.07
C ALA A 9 -1.34 5.33 -7.35
N TRP A 10 -1.74 4.55 -6.34
CA TRP A 10 -1.98 3.11 -6.46
C TRP A 10 -3.40 2.77 -6.97
N ILE A 11 -4.33 3.73 -6.99
CA ILE A 11 -5.69 3.52 -7.48
C ILE A 11 -5.65 3.29 -9.00
N PRO A 12 -6.19 2.18 -9.51
CA PRO A 12 -6.34 1.97 -10.95
C PRO A 12 -7.22 3.04 -11.61
N ALA A 13 -6.89 3.44 -12.84
CA ALA A 13 -7.71 4.37 -13.62
C ALA A 13 -9.15 3.86 -13.89
N SER A 14 -9.38 2.56 -13.79
CA SER A 14 -10.70 1.94 -13.89
C SER A 14 -11.61 2.22 -12.70
N PHE A 15 -11.06 2.63 -11.55
CA PHE A 15 -11.85 2.93 -10.36
C PHE A 15 -12.35 4.37 -10.37
N LYS A 16 -13.67 4.53 -10.52
CA LYS A 16 -14.32 5.85 -10.43
C LYS A 16 -14.64 6.16 -8.97
N VAL A 17 -13.90 7.07 -8.36
CA VAL A 17 -14.12 7.52 -6.98
C VAL A 17 -15.43 8.33 -6.90
N ILE A 18 -16.30 7.97 -5.94
CA ILE A 18 -17.56 8.69 -5.64
C ILE A 18 -17.37 9.62 -4.45
N SER A 19 -16.85 9.09 -3.34
CA SER A 19 -16.74 9.83 -2.09
C SER A 19 -15.57 9.34 -1.24
N ARG A 20 -15.00 10.27 -0.47
CA ARG A 20 -14.04 9.96 0.59
C ARG A 20 -14.57 10.55 1.89
N SER A 21 -14.82 9.70 2.89
CA SER A 21 -15.34 10.14 4.19
C SER A 21 -14.99 9.14 5.29
N ASN A 22 -14.73 9.63 6.51
CA ASN A 22 -14.51 8.83 7.72
C ASN A 22 -13.45 7.72 7.58
N GLY A 23 -12.33 7.99 6.92
CA GLY A 23 -11.31 6.97 6.67
C GLY A 23 -11.73 5.88 5.67
N TYR A 24 -12.77 6.11 4.88
CA TYR A 24 -13.18 5.24 3.78
C TYR A 24 -13.15 5.96 2.45
N MET A 25 -12.91 5.19 1.40
CA MET A 25 -13.08 5.62 0.03
C MET A 25 -14.07 4.69 -0.67
N SER A 26 -15.07 5.30 -1.31
CA SER A 26 -16.13 4.61 -2.03
C SER A 26 -16.06 4.96 -3.51
N GLY A 27 -16.31 3.98 -4.37
CA GLY A 27 -16.29 4.15 -5.82
C GLY A 27 -16.82 2.92 -6.56
N THR A 28 -16.69 2.94 -7.88
CA THR A 28 -17.25 1.91 -8.75
C THR A 28 -16.24 1.36 -9.74
N VAL A 29 -16.34 0.06 -10.02
CA VAL A 29 -15.67 -0.65 -11.14
C VAL A 29 -16.71 -1.38 -11.98
N LYS A 30 -16.38 -1.71 -13.23
CA LYS A 30 -17.31 -2.35 -14.18
C LYS A 30 -17.20 -3.88 -14.19
N SER A 31 -15.99 -4.41 -14.01
CA SER A 31 -15.73 -5.85 -14.11
C SER A 31 -15.13 -6.46 -12.83
N GLU A 32 -15.22 -7.78 -12.71
CA GLU A 32 -14.60 -8.52 -11.60
C GLU A 32 -13.06 -8.49 -11.69
N GLU A 33 -12.50 -8.39 -12.89
CA GLU A 33 -11.06 -8.27 -13.12
C GLU A 33 -10.52 -6.93 -12.62
N GLU A 34 -11.26 -5.84 -12.89
CA GLU A 34 -10.97 -4.51 -12.35
C GLU A 34 -11.07 -4.50 -10.82
N LEU A 35 -12.07 -5.19 -10.26
CA LEU A 35 -12.20 -5.37 -8.82
C LEU A 35 -10.98 -6.11 -8.24
N GLY A 36 -10.58 -7.22 -8.84
CA GLY A 36 -9.41 -7.99 -8.41
C GLY A 36 -8.14 -7.14 -8.40
N SER A 37 -7.92 -6.38 -9.47
CA SER A 37 -6.78 -5.45 -9.59
C SER A 37 -6.81 -4.34 -8.53
N LEU A 38 -7.99 -3.77 -8.27
CA LEU A 38 -8.18 -2.75 -7.23
C LEU A 38 -7.88 -3.30 -5.83
N LEU A 39 -8.39 -4.48 -5.50
CA LEU A 39 -8.19 -5.11 -4.20
C LEU A 39 -6.74 -5.50 -3.98
N GLU A 40 -6.07 -6.03 -5.00
CA GLU A 40 -4.65 -6.36 -4.93
C GLU A 40 -3.78 -5.10 -4.79
N ASN A 41 -4.08 -4.04 -5.55
CA ASN A 41 -3.38 -2.76 -5.39
C ASN A 41 -3.58 -2.17 -3.99
N HIS A 42 -4.81 -2.22 -3.45
CA HIS A 42 -5.11 -1.76 -2.09
C HIS A 42 -4.34 -2.57 -1.04
N LYS A 43 -4.36 -3.90 -1.15
CA LYS A 43 -3.62 -4.81 -0.27
C LYS A 43 -2.13 -4.50 -0.28
N ARG A 44 -1.55 -4.26 -1.45
CA ARG A 44 -0.13 -3.92 -1.57
C ARG A 44 0.17 -2.52 -1.02
N ALA A 45 -0.66 -1.53 -1.32
CA ALA A 45 -0.46 -0.14 -0.91
C ALA A 45 -0.55 0.03 0.61
N THR A 46 -1.40 -0.76 1.28
CA THR A 46 -1.65 -0.66 2.73
C THR A 46 -0.98 -1.77 3.54
N TYR A 47 -0.46 -2.82 2.88
CA TYR A 47 -0.06 -4.08 3.52
C TYR A 47 -1.14 -4.69 4.42
N THR A 48 -2.41 -4.43 4.12
CA THR A 48 -3.54 -5.00 4.85
C THR A 48 -4.14 -6.16 4.08
N SER A 49 -4.53 -7.20 4.79
CA SER A 49 -5.32 -8.29 4.23
C SER A 49 -6.68 -8.34 4.90
N PHE A 50 -7.67 -8.87 4.17
CA PHE A 50 -9.04 -8.97 4.62
C PHE A 50 -9.52 -10.41 4.49
N ASN A 51 -10.29 -10.84 5.49
CA ASN A 51 -10.95 -12.14 5.50
C ASN A 51 -12.46 -11.94 5.32
N THR A 52 -13.13 -12.90 4.69
CA THR A 52 -14.58 -12.86 4.52
C THR A 52 -15.28 -12.83 5.88
N TRP A 53 -16.00 -11.74 6.14
CA TRP A 53 -16.81 -11.56 7.34
C TRP A 53 -18.24 -12.04 7.11
N SER A 54 -18.81 -11.67 5.97
CA SER A 54 -20.14 -12.11 5.57
C SER A 54 -20.27 -12.04 4.05
N GLU A 55 -20.81 -13.08 3.44
CA GLU A 55 -21.20 -13.08 2.04
C GLU A 55 -22.69 -13.38 1.94
N HIS A 56 -23.43 -12.48 1.30
CA HIS A 56 -24.85 -12.64 1.03
C HIS A 56 -25.07 -12.58 -0.48
N LYS A 57 -25.46 -13.72 -1.05
CA LYS A 57 -25.99 -13.80 -2.41
C LYS A 57 -27.50 -13.83 -2.31
N LYS A 58 -28.18 -12.86 -2.92
CA LYS A 58 -29.64 -12.89 -2.95
C LYS A 58 -30.10 -13.90 -3.98
N ASP A 59 -31.19 -14.58 -3.62
CA ASP A 59 -31.87 -15.47 -4.53
C ASP A 59 -32.48 -14.66 -5.70
N LYS A 60 -32.40 -15.21 -6.92
CA LYS A 60 -32.76 -14.51 -8.17
C LYS A 60 -34.21 -14.04 -8.18
N PHE A 61 -35.07 -14.71 -7.41
CA PHE A 61 -36.51 -14.49 -7.31
C PHE A 61 -36.91 -13.39 -6.31
N LYS A 62 -36.03 -13.00 -5.37
CA LYS A 62 -36.35 -11.98 -4.35
C LYS A 62 -35.48 -10.72 -4.55
N ARG A 63 -35.71 -10.02 -5.67
CA ARG A 63 -35.03 -8.77 -6.00
C ARG A 63 -35.64 -7.59 -5.23
N ARG A 64 -34.91 -7.09 -4.23
CA ARG A 64 -35.29 -5.86 -3.52
C ARG A 64 -34.77 -4.65 -4.27
N LEU A 65 -35.68 -3.88 -4.85
CA LEU A 65 -35.40 -2.60 -5.50
C LEU A 65 -35.23 -1.50 -4.43
N LEU A 66 -34.24 -0.63 -4.65
CA LEU A 66 -33.85 0.46 -3.76
C LEU A 66 -33.63 1.74 -4.59
N TRP A 67 -33.81 2.90 -3.98
CA TRP A 67 -33.44 4.19 -4.58
C TRP A 67 -32.02 4.63 -4.22
N GLN A 68 -31.51 4.10 -3.11
CA GLN A 68 -30.22 4.46 -2.55
C GLN A 68 -29.57 3.24 -1.92
N VAL A 69 -28.26 3.12 -2.10
CA VAL A 69 -27.41 2.08 -1.49
C VAL A 69 -26.32 2.78 -0.72
N GLU A 70 -26.55 3.02 0.57
CA GLU A 70 -25.59 3.68 1.48
C GLU A 70 -24.99 4.96 0.86
N ASP A 71 -23.71 4.92 0.49
CA ASP A 71 -22.95 6.05 -0.07
C ASP A 71 -23.24 6.31 -1.57
N TYR A 72 -24.08 5.49 -2.19
CA TYR A 72 -24.45 5.60 -3.60
C TYR A 72 -25.93 5.98 -3.75
N ALA A 73 -26.18 7.22 -4.21
CA ALA A 73 -27.49 7.77 -4.52
C ALA A 73 -27.41 8.44 -5.88
N ASP A 74 -28.20 7.98 -6.86
CA ASP A 74 -28.04 8.43 -8.25
C ASP A 74 -29.38 8.57 -8.99
N ASP A 75 -30.46 8.95 -8.28
CA ASP A 75 -31.85 9.07 -8.73
C ASP A 75 -32.39 7.99 -9.70
N VAL A 76 -31.73 6.84 -9.72
CA VAL A 76 -32.02 5.68 -10.55
C VAL A 76 -32.32 4.51 -9.62
N PRO A 77 -33.37 3.73 -9.87
CA PRO A 77 -33.61 2.51 -9.12
C PRO A 77 -32.45 1.51 -9.29
N VAL A 78 -32.09 0.86 -8.19
CA VAL A 78 -31.02 -0.14 -8.16
C VAL A 78 -31.43 -1.41 -7.43
N CYS A 79 -30.81 -2.52 -7.81
CA CYS A 79 -30.90 -3.81 -7.14
C CYS A 79 -29.50 -4.27 -6.74
N VAL A 80 -29.33 -4.71 -5.49
CA VAL A 80 -28.08 -5.32 -5.01
C VAL A 80 -28.22 -6.84 -5.08
N GLU A 81 -27.43 -7.46 -5.95
CA GLU A 81 -27.46 -8.90 -6.23
C GLU A 81 -26.59 -9.69 -5.24
N LYS A 82 -25.35 -9.23 -5.08
CA LYS A 82 -24.35 -9.83 -4.18
C LYS A 82 -23.76 -8.76 -3.27
N ARG A 83 -23.64 -9.09 -2.00
CA ARG A 83 -22.95 -8.27 -0.99
C ARG A 83 -21.89 -9.13 -0.32
N ALA A 84 -20.65 -8.67 -0.33
CA ALA A 84 -19.58 -9.23 0.48
C ALA A 84 -19.04 -8.15 1.43
N ILE A 85 -18.83 -8.53 2.68
CA ILE A 85 -18.13 -7.73 3.67
C ILE A 85 -16.88 -8.51 4.05
N LEU A 86 -15.73 -7.89 3.89
CA LEU A 86 -14.44 -8.43 4.30
C LEU A 86 -13.95 -7.63 5.52
N ALA A 87 -13.55 -8.30 6.59
CA ALA A 87 -12.98 -7.65 7.77
C ALA A 87 -11.46 -7.74 7.74
N CYS A 88 -10.79 -6.71 8.26
CA CYS A 88 -9.33 -6.73 8.37
C CYS A 88 -8.84 -8.00 9.10
N GLN A 89 -7.69 -8.55 8.68
CA GLN A 89 -7.08 -9.71 9.34
C GLN A 89 -6.80 -9.49 10.83
N HIS A 90 -6.61 -8.24 11.26
CA HIS A 90 -6.40 -7.86 12.65
C HIS A 90 -7.71 -7.53 13.39
N GLY A 91 -8.87 -7.73 12.75
CA GLY A 91 -10.20 -7.51 13.32
C GLY A 91 -10.53 -8.50 14.44
N LYS A 92 -11.80 -8.52 14.86
CA LYS A 92 -12.23 -9.42 15.94
C LYS A 92 -11.97 -10.89 15.58
N ALA A 93 -11.54 -11.67 16.57
CA ALA A 93 -11.53 -13.12 16.44
C ALA A 93 -12.98 -13.59 16.26
N SER A 94 -13.26 -14.29 15.16
CA SER A 94 -14.55 -14.96 15.03
C SER A 94 -14.64 -15.97 16.17
N LYS A 95 -15.58 -15.77 17.10
CA LYS A 95 -15.89 -16.77 18.11
C LYS A 95 -16.37 -17.99 17.33
N ARG A 96 -15.51 -19.00 17.19
CA ARG A 96 -16.01 -20.32 16.83
C ARG A 96 -17.09 -20.65 17.87
N PRO A 97 -18.30 -21.06 17.48
CA PRO A 97 -19.19 -21.67 18.46
C PRO A 97 -18.35 -22.76 19.11
N THR A 98 -18.17 -22.66 20.43
CA THR A 98 -17.52 -23.68 21.23
C THR A 98 -18.28 -24.95 20.89
N ALA A 99 -17.63 -25.85 20.14
CA ALA A 99 -18.16 -27.20 20.01
C ALA A 99 -18.36 -27.67 21.45
N GLU A 100 -19.58 -28.10 21.73
CA GLU A 100 -20.00 -28.63 23.02
C GLU A 100 -18.87 -29.48 23.61
N GLU A 101 -18.59 -29.24 24.88
CA GLU A 101 -17.66 -30.02 25.69
C GLU A 101 -18.02 -31.49 25.57
N GLN A 102 -17.34 -32.21 24.67
CA GLN A 102 -17.26 -33.66 24.77
C GLN A 102 -16.19 -33.97 25.83
N PRO A 103 -16.54 -34.67 26.93
CA PRO A 103 -15.55 -35.18 27.85
C PRO A 103 -14.96 -36.44 27.21
N SER A 104 -13.89 -36.30 26.43
CA SER A 104 -13.06 -37.46 26.07
C SER A 104 -11.76 -37.42 26.86
N GLU A 105 -11.69 -38.34 27.81
CA GLU A 105 -10.50 -38.77 28.53
C GLU A 105 -9.39 -39.16 27.55
N HIS A 106 -8.54 -38.22 27.15
CA HIS A 106 -7.20 -38.56 26.71
C HIS A 106 -6.19 -37.56 27.27
N VAL A 107 -5.56 -38.03 28.35
CA VAL A 107 -4.31 -37.51 28.90
C VAL A 107 -3.22 -37.70 27.85
N TYR A 108 -3.03 -36.69 27.00
CA TYR A 108 -1.75 -36.45 26.34
C TYR A 108 -1.23 -35.10 26.80
N SER A 109 -0.15 -35.15 27.58
CA SER A 109 0.64 -34.03 28.06
C SER A 109 0.94 -33.06 26.92
N LYS A 110 0.21 -31.94 26.90
CA LYS A 110 0.37 -30.85 25.93
C LYS A 110 1.79 -30.29 26.06
N LYS A 111 2.62 -30.55 25.04
CA LYS A 111 3.77 -29.66 24.75
C LYS A 111 3.22 -28.24 24.74
N ARG A 112 3.82 -27.35 25.53
CA ARG A 112 3.45 -25.93 25.61
C ARG A 112 3.61 -25.33 24.21
N LEU A 113 2.54 -25.34 23.41
CA LEU A 113 2.44 -24.46 22.26
C LEU A 113 2.44 -23.05 22.83
N TYR A 114 3.50 -22.30 22.54
CA TYR A 114 3.55 -20.88 22.86
C TYR A 114 2.33 -20.24 22.20
N VAL A 115 1.34 -19.86 23.02
CA VAL A 115 0.18 -19.10 22.58
C VAL A 115 0.72 -17.74 22.16
N GLN A 116 1.06 -17.60 20.87
CA GLN A 116 1.41 -16.31 20.31
C GLN A 116 0.26 -15.37 20.66
N ARG A 117 0.57 -14.22 21.30
CA ARG A 117 -0.39 -13.14 21.47
C ARG A 117 -1.04 -12.93 20.11
N GLY A 118 -2.36 -13.18 20.03
CA GLY A 118 -3.04 -13.27 18.76
C GLY A 118 -2.82 -11.99 17.96
N LYS A 119 -2.55 -12.11 16.65
CA LYS A 119 -2.48 -10.97 15.71
C LYS A 119 -3.78 -10.13 15.68
N LYS A 120 -4.83 -10.56 16.37
CA LYS A 120 -6.15 -9.93 16.43
C LYS A 120 -6.11 -8.82 17.49
N VAL A 121 -6.30 -7.58 17.04
CA VAL A 121 -6.30 -6.37 17.88
C VAL A 121 -7.64 -5.63 17.82
N ASP A 122 -8.71 -6.35 17.44
CA ASP A 122 -10.06 -5.82 17.32
C ASP A 122 -10.18 -4.60 16.37
N CYS A 123 -9.42 -4.61 15.27
CA CYS A 123 -9.51 -3.57 14.25
C CYS A 123 -10.94 -3.48 13.65
N PRO A 124 -11.55 -2.28 13.58
CA PRO A 124 -12.91 -2.09 13.08
C PRO A 124 -13.00 -2.01 11.54
N ALA A 125 -11.86 -1.92 10.84
CA ALA A 125 -11.80 -1.72 9.40
C ALA A 125 -12.48 -2.85 8.62
N LYS A 126 -13.40 -2.48 7.72
CA LYS A 126 -14.16 -3.41 6.87
C LYS A 126 -14.23 -2.92 5.43
N LEU A 127 -14.03 -3.83 4.50
CA LEU A 127 -14.21 -3.61 3.08
C LEU A 127 -15.59 -4.11 2.67
N PHE A 128 -16.32 -3.30 1.90
CA PHE A 128 -17.66 -3.61 1.41
C PHE A 128 -17.66 -3.68 -0.12
N ILE A 129 -18.08 -4.82 -0.66
CA ILE A 129 -18.23 -5.07 -2.09
C ILE A 129 -19.71 -5.34 -2.37
N ARG A 130 -20.28 -4.63 -3.34
CA ARG A 130 -21.69 -4.78 -3.73
C ARG A 130 -21.78 -4.85 -5.24
N HIS A 131 -22.37 -5.92 -5.77
CA HIS A 131 -22.75 -6.00 -7.17
C HIS A 131 -24.11 -5.36 -7.32
N VAL A 132 -24.17 -4.30 -8.12
CA VAL A 132 -25.34 -3.43 -8.27
C VAL A 132 -25.79 -3.43 -9.72
N THR A 133 -27.09 -3.64 -9.89
CA THR A 133 -27.78 -3.55 -11.18
C THR A 133 -28.67 -2.32 -11.17
N ARG A 134 -28.46 -1.43 -12.14
CA ARG A 134 -29.16 -0.16 -12.37
C ARG A 134 -30.21 -0.29 -13.45
N TYR A 135 -31.29 0.47 -13.28
CA TYR A 135 -32.41 0.54 -14.21
C TYR A 135 -32.54 1.96 -14.77
N ASP A 136 -31.60 2.34 -15.64
CA ASP A 136 -31.44 3.73 -16.11
C ASP A 136 -32.66 4.28 -16.86
N THR A 137 -33.46 3.40 -17.49
CA THR A 137 -34.72 3.74 -18.16
C THR A 137 -35.81 4.25 -17.21
N PHE A 138 -35.69 3.96 -15.91
CA PHE A 138 -36.61 4.40 -14.85
C PHE A 138 -35.99 5.49 -13.96
N SER A 139 -34.98 6.19 -14.47
CA SER A 139 -34.39 7.35 -13.80
C SER A 139 -35.42 8.45 -13.58
N VAL A 140 -35.30 9.11 -12.44
CA VAL A 140 -36.13 10.25 -12.06
C VAL A 140 -35.21 11.45 -11.85
N LYS A 141 -35.63 12.67 -12.16
CA LYS A 141 -34.80 13.85 -11.92
C LYS A 141 -34.73 14.17 -10.42
N GLY A 142 -33.52 14.28 -9.85
CA GLY A 142 -33.17 14.93 -8.57
C GLY A 142 -34.31 15.11 -7.57
N ASP A 143 -34.84 16.32 -7.55
CA ASP A 143 -35.85 16.82 -6.60
C ASP A 143 -37.27 16.31 -6.87
N ALA A 144 -37.42 15.20 -7.60
CA ALA A 144 -38.73 14.64 -7.84
C ALA A 144 -39.40 14.21 -6.54
N SER A 145 -40.69 14.54 -6.47
CA SER A 145 -41.54 14.20 -5.33
C SER A 145 -41.54 12.68 -5.07
N ARG A 146 -41.77 12.32 -3.80
CA ARG A 146 -41.93 10.92 -3.37
C ARG A 146 -42.93 10.15 -4.24
N ALA A 147 -43.99 10.80 -4.69
CA ALA A 147 -45.00 10.21 -5.57
C ALA A 147 -44.41 9.79 -6.92
N LYS A 148 -43.57 10.62 -7.55
CA LYS A 148 -42.90 10.28 -8.82
C LYS A 148 -41.93 9.11 -8.67
N LYS A 149 -41.15 9.09 -7.58
CA LYS A 149 -40.27 7.94 -7.26
C LYS A 149 -41.10 6.66 -7.02
N GLN A 150 -42.24 6.74 -6.34
CA GLN A 150 -43.12 5.57 -6.18
C GLN A 150 -43.71 5.08 -7.51
N GLU A 151 -44.14 5.98 -8.38
CA GLU A 151 -44.68 5.65 -9.69
C GLU A 151 -43.62 4.98 -10.59
N ALA A 152 -42.40 5.53 -10.63
CA ALA A 152 -41.28 4.92 -11.35
C ALA A 152 -40.95 3.52 -10.83
N MET A 153 -40.98 3.30 -9.50
CA MET A 153 -40.82 1.97 -8.91
C MET A 153 -41.95 1.01 -9.28
N LYS A 154 -43.18 1.49 -9.35
CA LYS A 154 -44.34 0.67 -9.76
C LYS A 154 -44.18 0.22 -11.21
N ARG A 155 -43.88 1.16 -12.13
CA ARG A 155 -43.62 0.86 -13.54
C ARG A 155 -42.44 -0.10 -13.72
N LEU A 156 -41.38 0.05 -12.94
CA LEU A 156 -40.24 -0.89 -12.98
C LEU A 156 -40.64 -2.29 -12.53
N LYS A 157 -41.46 -2.42 -11.46
CA LYS A 157 -41.95 -3.73 -11.02
C LYS A 157 -42.82 -4.40 -12.08
N GLU A 158 -43.73 -3.65 -12.69
CA GLU A 158 -44.56 -4.13 -13.81
C GLU A 158 -43.70 -4.55 -14.99
N ALA A 159 -42.74 -3.70 -15.38
CA ALA A 159 -41.80 -4.01 -16.45
C ALA A 159 -41.01 -5.29 -16.17
N LEU A 160 -40.50 -5.51 -14.95
CA LEU A 160 -39.79 -6.73 -14.56
C LEU A 160 -40.66 -8.00 -14.59
N THR A 161 -41.98 -7.87 -14.46
CA THR A 161 -42.90 -9.02 -14.58
C THR A 161 -43.26 -9.34 -16.03
N GLN A 162 -43.30 -8.33 -16.91
CA GLN A 162 -43.74 -8.49 -18.31
C GLN A 162 -42.57 -8.63 -19.29
N THR A 163 -41.45 -7.99 -18.99
CA THR A 163 -40.29 -7.82 -19.88
C THR A 163 -38.98 -7.85 -19.08
N SER A 164 -37.85 -8.05 -19.75
CA SER A 164 -36.54 -7.80 -19.12
C SER A 164 -36.06 -6.40 -19.56
N PRO A 165 -36.25 -5.35 -18.73
CA PRO A 165 -35.81 -4.01 -19.09
C PRO A 165 -34.28 -3.96 -19.25
N ALA A 166 -33.78 -3.02 -20.05
CA ALA A 166 -32.34 -2.80 -20.18
C ALA A 166 -31.73 -2.42 -18.83
N THR A 167 -30.64 -3.08 -18.46
CA THR A 167 -29.96 -2.89 -17.18
C THR A 167 -28.47 -2.63 -17.38
N SER A 168 -27.89 -1.77 -16.55
CA SER A 168 -26.44 -1.61 -16.44
C SER A 168 -25.96 -2.21 -15.12
N SER A 169 -24.89 -2.99 -15.14
CA SER A 169 -24.33 -3.62 -13.93
C SER A 169 -22.93 -3.07 -13.65
N PHE A 170 -22.63 -2.88 -12.37
CA PHE A 170 -21.33 -2.42 -11.89
C PHE A 170 -21.13 -2.89 -10.45
N ILE A 171 -19.90 -2.75 -9.97
CA ILE A 171 -19.51 -3.15 -8.63
C ILE A 171 -19.17 -1.89 -7.84
N HIS A 172 -19.94 -1.66 -6.78
CA HIS A 172 -19.67 -0.61 -5.81
C HIS A 172 -18.73 -1.15 -4.72
N VAL A 173 -17.60 -0.49 -4.52
CA VAL A 173 -16.57 -0.86 -3.54
C VAL A 173 -16.39 0.29 -2.56
N LYS A 174 -16.42 -0.04 -1.27
CA LYS A 174 -16.02 0.86 -0.18
C LYS A 174 -14.92 0.18 0.60
N PHE A 175 -13.72 0.74 0.60
CA PHE A 175 -12.58 0.16 1.31
C PHE A 175 -11.98 1.17 2.30
N PRO A 176 -11.40 0.67 3.40
CA PRO A 176 -10.77 1.51 4.40
C PRO A 176 -9.44 2.06 3.87
N ILE A 177 -9.16 3.32 4.16
CA ILE A 177 -7.80 3.86 4.14
C ILE A 177 -7.21 3.75 5.55
N ALA A 178 -5.92 4.06 5.70
CA ALA A 178 -5.20 3.85 6.95
C ALA A 178 -5.87 4.49 8.18
N GLU A 179 -6.52 5.64 8.03
CA GLU A 179 -7.34 6.29 9.07
C GLU A 179 -8.45 5.39 9.68
N ALA A 180 -9.02 4.46 8.91
CA ALA A 180 -10.08 3.56 9.39
C ALA A 180 -9.54 2.33 10.13
N HIS A 181 -8.23 2.10 10.09
CA HIS A 181 -7.59 1.05 10.87
C HIS A 181 -7.27 1.57 12.27
N GLN A 182 -7.73 0.83 13.29
CA GLN A 182 -7.47 1.14 14.68
C GLN A 182 -6.76 -0.04 15.33
N ASN A 183 -5.99 0.24 16.38
CA ASN A 183 -5.26 -0.72 17.21
C ASN A 183 -4.11 -1.47 16.49
N HIS A 184 -3.82 -1.14 15.23
CA HIS A 184 -2.59 -1.57 14.55
C HIS A 184 -2.13 -0.53 13.53
N ILE A 185 -0.84 -0.57 13.21
CA ILE A 185 -0.22 0.31 12.21
C ILE A 185 -0.54 -0.22 10.81
N VAL A 186 -0.86 0.69 9.91
CA VAL A 186 -0.99 0.46 8.47
C VAL A 186 0.08 1.32 7.80
N ASN A 187 0.90 0.70 6.94
CA ASN A 187 1.97 1.42 6.28
C ASN A 187 1.36 2.24 5.13
N GLU A 188 1.28 3.56 5.29
CA GLU A 188 0.86 4.48 4.20
C GLU A 188 1.98 4.71 3.17
N ALA A 189 3.22 4.32 3.49
CA ALA A 189 4.43 4.72 2.76
C ALA A 189 4.97 3.69 1.76
N SER A 190 4.14 2.80 1.18
CA SER A 190 4.62 1.86 0.16
C SER A 190 4.59 2.46 -1.25
N CYS A 191 5.38 3.50 -1.48
CA CYS A 191 5.62 4.00 -2.83
C CYS A 191 6.42 2.94 -3.61
N PHE A 192 5.76 2.22 -4.52
CA PHE A 192 6.33 1.12 -5.30
C PHE A 192 7.56 1.55 -6.10
N LYS A 193 8.75 1.09 -5.69
CA LYS A 193 9.95 0.96 -6.54
C LYS A 193 10.30 -0.53 -6.65
N GLY A 194 9.55 -1.28 -7.45
CA GLY A 194 9.85 -2.68 -7.74
C GLY A 194 9.06 -3.16 -8.95
N LYS A 195 9.73 -3.76 -9.92
CA LYS A 195 9.10 -4.32 -11.12
C LYS A 195 8.17 -5.46 -10.72
N MET A 196 6.98 -5.47 -11.33
CA MET A 196 5.93 -6.47 -11.18
C MET A 196 6.45 -7.86 -11.57
N HIS A 197 6.28 -8.86 -10.71
CA HIS A 197 6.47 -10.27 -11.08
C HIS A 197 5.18 -10.81 -11.72
N PRO A 198 5.26 -11.59 -12.82
CA PRO A 198 4.08 -12.22 -13.41
C PRO A 198 3.46 -13.25 -12.45
N GLN A 199 2.13 -13.36 -12.51
CA GLN A 199 1.32 -14.33 -11.79
C GLN A 199 1.74 -15.78 -12.09
N GLU A 200 1.84 -16.60 -11.05
CA GLU A 200 1.82 -18.05 -11.20
C GLU A 200 0.40 -18.59 -10.98
N ASN A 201 0.04 -19.49 -11.90
CA ASN A 201 -1.29 -19.97 -12.18
C ASN A 201 -1.65 -21.15 -11.26
N MET A 202 -2.92 -21.25 -10.87
CA MET A 202 -3.46 -22.44 -10.18
C MET A 202 -3.56 -23.61 -11.18
N GLY A 203 -3.13 -24.81 -10.78
CA GLY A 203 -3.25 -26.04 -11.56
C GLY A 203 -3.25 -27.29 -10.67
N GLN A 204 -4.11 -28.25 -11.02
CA GLN A 204 -4.67 -29.34 -10.21
C GLN A 204 -3.81 -30.62 -10.11
N ASP A 205 -4.12 -31.40 -9.07
CA ASP A 205 -4.05 -32.87 -8.93
C ASP A 205 -3.02 -33.68 -9.76
N ARG A 206 -1.99 -34.20 -9.08
CA ARG A 206 -1.30 -35.46 -9.44
C ARG A 206 -0.48 -36.07 -8.29
N ASP A 207 -0.82 -37.32 -7.98
CA ASP A 207 -0.08 -38.41 -7.31
C ASP A 207 0.80 -38.13 -6.06
N SER A 208 0.20 -38.40 -4.90
CA SER A 208 0.72 -38.26 -3.53
C SER A 208 1.81 -39.28 -3.10
N ARG A 209 2.65 -39.81 -3.99
CA ARG A 209 3.67 -40.82 -3.59
C ARG A 209 5.12 -40.55 -3.99
N GLN A 210 5.42 -39.44 -4.66
CA GLN A 210 6.80 -39.02 -4.95
C GLN A 210 7.19 -37.68 -4.29
N GLN A 211 6.34 -37.14 -3.41
CA GLN A 211 6.47 -35.76 -2.91
C GLN A 211 7.31 -35.60 -1.63
N GLU A 212 7.69 -36.67 -0.95
CA GLU A 212 8.44 -36.57 0.31
C GLU A 212 9.95 -36.40 0.10
N GLU A 213 10.54 -36.96 -0.97
CA GLU A 213 11.98 -36.83 -1.24
C GLU A 213 12.36 -35.47 -1.86
N ASN A 214 11.43 -34.81 -2.57
CA ASN A 214 11.67 -33.49 -3.19
C ASN A 214 11.48 -32.32 -2.20
N MET A 215 10.67 -32.51 -1.15
CA MET A 215 10.40 -31.48 -0.11
C MET A 215 11.59 -31.23 0.84
N GLY A 216 12.56 -32.15 0.90
CA GLY A 216 13.79 -31.97 1.68
C GLY A 216 14.75 -30.97 1.03
N GLN A 217 14.96 -31.11 -0.29
CA GLN A 217 15.91 -30.27 -1.04
C GLN A 217 15.43 -28.83 -1.20
N ASP A 218 14.12 -28.60 -1.34
CA ASP A 218 13.57 -27.25 -1.44
C ASP A 218 13.61 -26.50 -0.10
N ARG A 219 13.43 -27.20 1.03
CA ARG A 219 13.59 -26.57 2.36
C ARG A 219 15.02 -26.12 2.62
N ASP A 220 16.00 -26.93 2.23
CA ASP A 220 17.42 -26.56 2.42
C ASP A 220 17.80 -25.36 1.54
N ARG A 221 17.24 -25.27 0.32
CA ARG A 221 17.40 -24.09 -0.55
C ARG A 221 16.70 -22.85 0.02
N GLU A 222 15.45 -22.97 0.49
CA GLU A 222 14.73 -21.86 1.11
C GLU A 222 15.41 -21.35 2.39
N ASN A 223 15.95 -22.26 3.20
CA ASN A 223 16.72 -21.92 4.40
C ASN A 223 18.05 -21.24 4.05
N HIS A 224 18.71 -21.66 2.97
CA HIS A 224 19.93 -21.00 2.49
C HIS A 224 19.66 -19.59 1.96
N ILE A 225 18.60 -19.42 1.17
CA ILE A 225 18.20 -18.11 0.62
C ILE A 225 17.83 -17.16 1.76
N THR A 226 17.12 -17.64 2.78
CA THR A 226 16.78 -16.82 3.94
C THR A 226 17.99 -16.46 4.80
N ALA A 227 18.98 -17.36 4.93
CA ALA A 227 20.24 -17.06 5.62
C ALA A 227 21.08 -15.99 4.90
N GLU A 228 21.23 -16.09 3.57
CA GLU A 228 21.94 -15.09 2.76
C GLU A 228 21.24 -13.73 2.77
N GLN A 229 19.90 -13.72 2.66
CA GLN A 229 19.12 -12.49 2.79
C GLN A 229 19.26 -11.85 4.17
N CYS A 230 19.38 -12.67 5.23
CA CYS A 230 19.60 -12.18 6.58
C CYS A 230 21.02 -11.57 6.71
N ALA A 231 22.04 -12.22 6.15
CA ALA A 231 23.41 -11.70 6.12
C ALA A 231 23.49 -10.35 5.37
N LEU A 232 22.86 -10.26 4.20
CA LEU A 232 22.81 -9.01 3.43
C LEU A 232 22.08 -7.89 4.16
N ARG A 233 21.01 -8.18 4.91
CA ARG A 233 20.31 -7.18 5.72
C ARG A 233 21.17 -6.68 6.88
N VAL A 234 21.97 -7.54 7.49
CA VAL A 234 22.92 -7.14 8.54
C VAL A 234 23.98 -6.20 7.96
N GLU A 235 24.55 -6.51 6.80
CA GLU A 235 25.51 -5.63 6.13
C GLU A 235 24.89 -4.30 5.70
N LEU A 236 23.67 -4.31 5.16
CA LEU A 236 22.97 -3.09 4.78
C LEU A 236 22.69 -2.19 6.00
N ASN A 237 22.31 -2.79 7.13
CA ASN A 237 22.11 -2.07 8.38
C ASN A 237 23.42 -1.48 8.93
N LYS A 238 24.56 -2.15 8.76
CA LYS A 238 25.87 -1.57 9.09
C LYS A 238 26.16 -0.34 8.23
N ILE A 239 25.89 -0.39 6.93
CA ILE A 239 26.10 0.74 6.01
C ILE A 239 25.15 1.90 6.32
N MET A 240 23.93 1.59 6.77
CA MET A 240 22.93 2.59 7.16
C MET A 240 23.14 3.16 8.57
N ASP A 241 23.95 2.52 9.41
CA ASP A 241 24.30 3.04 10.72
C ASP A 241 25.21 4.27 10.55
N ALA A 242 24.76 5.40 11.08
CA ALA A 242 25.46 6.68 11.00
C ALA A 242 26.87 6.60 11.58
N THR A 243 27.13 5.67 12.51
CA THR A 243 28.45 5.46 13.10
C THR A 243 29.47 4.88 12.12
N TYR A 244 29.04 3.97 11.23
CA TYR A 244 29.89 3.43 10.17
C TYR A 244 30.24 4.50 9.13
N LEU A 245 29.24 5.31 8.74
CA LEU A 245 29.46 6.43 7.81
C LEU A 245 30.43 7.47 8.39
N CYS A 246 30.38 7.75 9.69
CA CYS A 246 31.34 8.64 10.36
C CYS A 246 32.76 8.06 10.37
N GLN A 247 32.92 6.76 10.68
CA GLN A 247 34.23 6.09 10.65
C GLN A 247 34.83 6.04 9.23
N ASP A 248 34.00 5.83 8.21
CA ASP A 248 34.44 5.81 6.82
C ASP A 248 34.89 7.22 6.36
N ILE A 249 34.17 8.27 6.78
CA ILE A 249 34.57 9.66 6.52
C ILE A 249 35.92 9.99 7.18
N GLU A 250 36.13 9.59 8.44
CA GLU A 250 37.42 9.79 9.12
C GLU A 250 38.55 9.03 8.44
N THR A 251 38.28 7.81 7.98
CA THR A 251 39.25 6.97 7.27
C THR A 251 39.60 7.58 5.90
N LEU A 252 38.61 8.12 5.19
CA LEU A 252 38.81 8.86 3.94
C LEU A 252 39.60 10.17 4.15
N GLN A 253 39.41 10.85 5.27
CA GLN A 253 40.19 12.05 5.60
C GLN A 253 41.65 11.69 5.88
N LYS A 254 41.91 10.65 6.69
CA LYS A 254 43.27 10.18 6.99
C LYS A 254 44.01 9.71 5.75
N THR A 255 43.35 8.97 4.86
CA THR A 255 43.95 8.52 3.59
C THR A 255 44.26 9.70 2.66
N LYS A 256 43.37 10.70 2.59
CA LYS A 256 43.62 11.94 1.84
C LYS A 256 44.86 12.69 2.36
N GLU A 257 45.01 12.80 3.67
CA GLU A 257 46.18 13.43 4.30
C GLU A 257 47.47 12.66 3.99
N ALA A 258 47.46 11.34 4.14
CA ALA A 258 48.61 10.49 3.82
C ALA A 258 49.05 10.62 2.34
N VAL A 259 48.11 10.64 1.40
CA VAL A 259 48.41 10.87 -0.03
C VAL A 259 48.99 12.26 -0.26
N ALA A 260 48.50 13.29 0.44
CA ALA A 260 49.05 14.64 0.33
C ALA A 260 50.50 14.72 0.83
N ASP A 261 50.85 13.99 1.89
CA ASP A 261 52.20 13.97 2.43
C ASP A 261 53.17 13.15 1.57
N ILE A 262 52.72 12.02 1.01
CA ILE A 262 53.48 11.29 -0.03
C ILE A 262 53.79 12.23 -1.20
N ARG A 263 52.80 13.01 -1.66
CA ARG A 263 52.98 13.97 -2.75
C ARG A 263 53.99 15.07 -2.40
N LYS A 264 53.92 15.65 -1.19
CA LYS A 264 54.89 16.66 -0.75
C LYS A 264 56.30 16.08 -0.67
N SER A 265 56.45 14.88 -0.12
CA SER A 265 57.73 14.17 -0.06
C SER A 265 58.30 13.91 -1.45
N PHE A 266 57.46 13.47 -2.40
CA PHE A 266 57.85 13.25 -3.78
C PHE A 266 58.32 14.55 -4.45
N ILE A 267 57.56 15.65 -4.31
CA ILE A 267 57.94 16.96 -4.88
C ILE A 267 59.24 17.48 -4.27
N GLY A 268 59.46 17.28 -2.97
CA GLY A 268 60.69 17.69 -2.28
C GLY A 268 61.92 16.86 -2.66
N SER A 269 61.72 15.60 -3.02
CA SER A 269 62.79 14.65 -3.36
C SER A 269 63.17 14.66 -4.83
N CYS A 270 62.34 15.25 -5.71
CA CYS A 270 62.64 15.36 -7.14
C CYS A 270 63.67 16.48 -7.40
N PRO A 271 64.84 16.16 -8.01
CA PRO A 271 65.80 17.16 -8.43
C PRO A 271 65.15 18.13 -9.43
N LYS A 272 65.23 19.44 -9.17
CA LYS A 272 64.64 20.51 -10.02
C LYS A 272 65.22 20.58 -11.45
N GLY A 273 66.08 19.65 -11.85
CA GLY A 273 66.89 19.72 -13.07
C GLY A 273 66.43 18.84 -14.24
N ASN A 274 65.66 17.77 -14.03
CA ASN A 274 65.32 16.85 -15.12
C ASN A 274 63.81 16.79 -15.31
N GLY A 275 63.31 17.62 -16.23
CA GLY A 275 61.91 17.70 -16.61
C GLY A 275 61.39 16.38 -17.16
N LEU A 276 60.75 15.58 -16.30
CA LEU A 276 59.91 14.48 -16.74
C LEU A 276 58.55 15.04 -17.19
N PRO A 277 58.12 14.82 -18.44
CA PRO A 277 56.88 15.34 -19.00
C PRO A 277 55.59 14.70 -18.42
N LEU A 278 55.71 13.87 -17.38
CA LEU A 278 54.58 13.20 -16.74
C LEU A 278 53.74 14.14 -15.86
N LEU A 279 54.36 15.15 -15.23
CA LEU A 279 53.66 16.09 -14.34
C LEU A 279 52.78 17.10 -15.10
N SER A 280 53.06 17.40 -16.37
CA SER A 280 52.20 18.30 -17.17
C SER A 280 50.89 17.61 -17.55
N LYS A 281 50.95 16.32 -17.88
CA LYS A 281 49.79 15.52 -18.30
C LYS A 281 48.83 15.22 -17.15
N GLU A 282 49.36 14.99 -15.95
CA GLU A 282 48.54 14.78 -14.74
C GLU A 282 47.84 16.08 -14.30
N ASN A 283 48.53 17.22 -14.35
CA ASN A 283 47.92 18.51 -14.08
C ASN A 283 46.86 18.89 -15.14
N GLN A 284 47.01 18.44 -16.38
CA GLN A 284 46.02 18.61 -17.43
C GLN A 284 44.76 17.76 -17.17
N LEU A 285 44.93 16.48 -16.85
CA LEU A 285 43.83 15.58 -16.45
C LEU A 285 43.05 16.09 -15.22
N MET A 286 43.74 16.62 -14.20
CA MET A 286 43.10 17.20 -13.01
C MET A 286 42.29 18.47 -13.32
N ARG A 287 42.71 19.26 -14.32
CA ARG A 287 41.95 20.43 -14.80
C ARG A 287 40.72 20.00 -15.57
N GLU A 288 40.84 19.02 -16.46
CA GLU A 288 39.74 18.46 -17.24
C GLU A 288 38.67 17.82 -16.34
N ASN A 289 39.08 17.07 -15.31
CA ASN A 289 38.16 16.44 -14.37
C ASN A 289 37.42 17.47 -13.49
N ASN A 290 38.10 18.53 -13.06
CA ASN A 290 37.45 19.65 -12.36
C ASN A 290 36.49 20.43 -13.26
N GLN A 291 36.79 20.53 -14.55
CA GLN A 291 35.93 21.20 -15.53
C GLN A 291 34.65 20.38 -15.78
N MET A 292 34.75 19.05 -15.86
CA MET A 292 33.59 18.15 -15.91
C MET A 292 32.69 18.30 -14.67
N LEU A 293 33.26 18.30 -13.46
CA LEU A 293 32.49 18.47 -12.22
C LEU A 293 31.75 19.82 -12.15
N ARG A 294 32.33 20.88 -12.74
CA ARG A 294 31.69 22.20 -12.84
C ARG A 294 30.61 22.28 -13.92
N SER A 295 30.66 21.42 -14.94
CA SER A 295 29.64 21.33 -16.00
C SER A 295 28.40 20.51 -15.61
N LEU A 296 28.42 19.83 -14.46
CA LEU A 296 27.24 19.16 -13.95
C LEU A 296 26.16 20.20 -13.59
N PRO A 297 24.91 20.05 -14.06
CA PRO A 297 23.87 21.01 -13.79
C PRO A 297 23.63 21.16 -12.28
N PRO A 298 23.45 22.40 -11.77
CA PRO A 298 23.19 22.61 -10.36
C PRO A 298 21.93 21.83 -9.96
N ARG A 299 22.08 20.90 -9.00
CA ARG A 299 20.94 20.21 -8.39
C ARG A 299 19.95 21.26 -7.92
N VAL A 300 18.76 21.26 -8.51
CA VAL A 300 17.64 22.13 -8.17
C VAL A 300 17.28 21.91 -6.69
N ARG A 301 17.78 22.76 -5.80
CA ARG A 301 17.20 22.95 -4.46
C ARG A 301 16.15 24.07 -4.56
N LYS A 302 14.90 23.69 -4.79
CA LYS A 302 13.71 24.44 -4.35
C LYS A 302 13.20 23.71 -3.09
N GLY A 303 12.86 24.35 -1.96
CA GLY A 303 12.47 25.74 -1.79
C GLY A 303 12.72 26.31 -0.40
N LYS A 304 12.52 27.63 -0.38
CA LYS A 304 12.54 28.58 0.72
C LYS A 304 11.60 28.16 1.87
N LEU A 305 12.15 28.09 3.07
CA LEU A 305 11.44 28.49 4.29
C LEU A 305 11.79 29.98 4.52
N LYS A 306 10.85 30.87 4.24
CA LYS A 306 10.82 32.22 4.79
C LYS A 306 9.72 32.22 5.85
N GLY A 307 10.11 32.12 7.11
CA GLY A 307 9.28 32.51 8.25
C GLY A 307 10.02 33.65 8.96
N GLN A 308 9.48 34.86 8.83
CA GLN A 308 9.91 36.02 9.60
C GLN A 308 9.57 35.76 11.08
N PHE A 309 10.59 35.64 11.92
CA PHE A 309 10.49 35.90 13.35
C PHE A 309 10.89 37.36 13.55
N GLU A 310 9.91 38.23 13.79
CA GLU A 310 10.12 39.60 14.21
C GLU A 310 9.99 39.60 15.73
N ILE A 311 11.13 39.60 16.43
CA ILE A 311 11.20 39.76 17.88
C ILE A 311 11.22 41.25 18.16
N TYR A 312 10.07 41.80 18.58
CA TYR A 312 9.98 43.15 19.10
C TYR A 312 10.45 43.15 20.57
N TRP A 313 11.58 43.83 20.82
CA TRP A 313 11.98 44.28 22.15
C TRP A 313 11.44 45.71 22.36
N GLY A 314 10.69 45.91 23.44
CA GLY A 314 10.24 47.22 23.92
C GLY A 314 8.93 47.07 24.68
N GLY A 315 8.77 47.55 25.91
CA GLY A 315 9.63 48.35 26.75
C GLY A 315 9.08 48.34 28.18
N ALA A 316 9.94 48.74 29.10
CA ALA A 316 9.65 48.92 30.50
C ALA A 316 8.77 50.17 30.76
N GLY A 317 8.03 50.14 31.87
CA GLY A 317 7.39 51.29 32.50
C GLY A 317 5.89 51.07 32.72
N GLY A 318 5.36 50.97 33.95
CA GLY A 318 5.93 51.14 35.28
C GLY A 318 4.86 50.83 36.35
N PRO A 319 5.16 51.00 37.65
CA PRO A 319 4.17 50.87 38.71
C PRO A 319 3.69 52.25 39.19
N LYS A 320 2.38 52.43 39.27
CA LYS A 320 1.60 53.04 40.36
C LYS A 320 0.15 53.23 39.92
#